data_AF-A0A2N7PLK0-F1
#
_entry.id   AF-A0A2N7PLK0-F1
#
_cell.length_a   1.000
_cell.length_b   1.000
_cell.length_c   1.000
_cell.angle_alpha   90.00
_cell.angle_beta   90.00
_cell.angle_gamma   90.00
#
_symmetry.space_group_name_H-M   'P 1'
#
loop_
_entity.id
_entity.type
_entity.pdbx_description
1 polymer ?
#
loop_
_entity_poly.entity_id
_entity_poly.type
_entity_poly.pdbx_seq_one_letter_code
_entity_poly.pdbx_strand_id
1 'polypeptide(L)'
;MRKVKILIGTLILLLSFTGIAFVSEKNKGESVKLEEPQEVIYYESEQFGGPEIVYVKPVRGVLFSHKKHVGELGFPCESCHNSLFEMQALKSQENPDFKMEALYQGKYCGACHNGQAAFASNTKCATCHIGVKGLKEYMRKLASKEKK
;
A
#
# COMPACT_ATOMS: atom_id res chain seq x y z
N MET A 1 31.95 -59.17 24.66
CA MET A 1 33.09 -58.99 25.60
C MET A 1 34.23 -58.24 24.91
N ARG A 2 34.47 -56.94 25.21
CA ARG A 2 35.81 -56.31 25.19
C ARG A 2 35.75 -54.83 25.64
N LYS A 3 35.99 -54.68 26.94
CA LYS A 3 36.82 -53.69 27.65
C LYS A 3 36.69 -52.20 27.29
N VAL A 4 35.92 -51.54 28.15
CA VAL A 4 36.02 -50.13 28.57
C VAL A 4 37.45 -49.80 29.03
N LYS A 5 37.96 -48.62 28.65
CA LYS A 5 39.09 -47.96 29.33
C LYS A 5 38.68 -46.53 29.66
N ILE A 6 38.44 -46.31 30.95
CA ILE A 6 38.32 -45.00 31.58
C ILE A 6 39.74 -44.55 31.95
N LEU A 7 40.11 -43.32 31.62
CA LEU A 7 41.24 -42.64 32.24
C LEU A 7 40.83 -41.22 32.57
N ILE A 8 40.70 -41.01 33.87
CA ILE A 8 40.39 -39.76 34.57
C ILE A 8 41.72 -39.05 34.77
N GLY A 9 41.79 -37.77 34.38
CA GLY A 9 42.97 -36.93 34.59
C GLY A 9 42.53 -35.50 34.89
N THR A 10 42.27 -35.25 36.17
CA THR A 10 42.05 -33.91 36.74
C THR A 10 43.35 -33.13 36.80
N LEU A 11 43.40 -31.94 36.18
CA LEU A 11 44.45 -30.95 36.46
C LEU A 11 43.81 -29.57 36.64
N ILE A 12 43.86 -29.13 37.90
CA ILE A 12 43.49 -27.82 38.42
C ILE A 12 44.60 -26.84 38.04
N LEU A 13 44.26 -25.66 37.52
CA LEU A 13 45.06 -24.46 37.81
C LEU A 13 44.19 -23.19 37.76
N LEU A 14 44.18 -22.52 38.91
CA LEU A 14 43.63 -21.20 39.19
C LEU A 14 44.35 -20.12 38.37
N LEU A 15 43.64 -19.02 38.10
CA LEU A 15 43.99 -17.62 38.43
C LEU A 15 43.54 -16.62 37.36
N SER A 16 42.56 -15.80 37.77
CA SER A 16 42.61 -14.33 37.72
C SER A 16 42.54 -13.57 36.40
N PHE A 17 42.07 -12.33 36.55
CA PHE A 17 42.11 -11.19 35.64
C PHE A 17 40.83 -10.90 34.82
N THR A 18 40.02 -10.03 35.43
CA THR A 18 39.63 -8.70 34.91
C THR A 18 39.12 -8.59 33.48
N GLY A 19 37.96 -7.96 33.34
CA GLY A 19 37.66 -7.17 32.15
C GLY A 19 36.23 -7.32 31.66
N ILE A 20 35.42 -6.33 31.99
CA ILE A 20 34.15 -6.06 31.32
C ILE A 20 34.45 -5.81 29.84
N ALA A 21 33.80 -6.57 28.96
CA ALA A 21 33.46 -6.12 27.61
C ALA A 21 32.12 -6.76 27.23
N PHE A 22 31.05 -5.99 27.42
CA PHE A 22 29.79 -6.22 26.73
C PHE A 22 30.05 -6.11 25.22
N VAL A 23 30.08 -7.25 24.53
CA VAL A 23 30.00 -7.30 23.06
C VAL A 23 28.68 -7.95 22.71
N SER A 24 27.82 -7.12 22.13
CA SER A 24 26.54 -7.46 21.53
C SER A 24 26.78 -8.35 20.30
N GLU A 25 26.54 -9.65 20.42
CA GLU A 25 26.46 -10.56 19.27
C GLU A 25 25.01 -10.98 19.05
N LYS A 26 24.50 -10.63 17.87
CA LYS A 26 23.15 -10.89 17.37
C LYS A 26 22.86 -12.41 17.33
N ASN A 27 21.71 -12.80 17.88
CA ASN A 27 21.18 -14.16 17.75
C ASN A 27 21.09 -14.58 16.28
N LYS A 28 21.81 -15.65 15.95
CA LYS A 28 21.77 -16.35 14.67
C LYS A 28 20.49 -17.17 14.58
N GLY A 29 19.70 -16.83 13.56
CA GLY A 29 18.63 -17.58 12.91
C GLY A 29 18.23 -18.92 13.52
N GLU A 30 17.14 -18.87 14.26
CA GLU A 30 16.21 -19.99 14.32
C GLU A 30 15.14 -19.75 13.25
N SER A 31 14.98 -20.72 12.34
CA SER A 31 13.99 -20.70 11.28
C SER A 31 12.59 -20.84 11.88
N VAL A 32 11.99 -19.72 12.26
CA VAL A 32 10.58 -19.66 12.62
C VAL A 32 9.78 -19.86 11.33
N LYS A 33 9.02 -20.95 11.33
CA LYS A 33 8.03 -21.31 10.33
C LYS A 33 7.07 -20.12 10.17
N LEU A 34 6.98 -19.58 8.95
CA LEU A 34 6.03 -18.54 8.58
C LEU A 34 4.62 -19.13 8.71
N GLU A 35 3.99 -18.96 9.87
CA GLU A 35 2.55 -19.08 9.98
C GLU A 35 1.96 -17.71 9.61
N GLU A 36 1.12 -17.72 8.57
CA GLU A 36 0.42 -16.56 8.03
C GLU A 36 -0.38 -15.84 9.12
N PRO A 37 -0.19 -14.52 9.31
CA PRO A 37 -1.17 -13.72 10.03
C PRO A 37 -2.40 -13.54 9.14
N GLN A 38 -3.46 -14.27 9.48
CA GLN A 38 -4.82 -14.02 9.02
C GLN A 38 -5.35 -12.74 9.70
N GLU A 39 -6.07 -11.92 8.92
CA GLU A 39 -6.72 -10.64 9.30
C GLU A 39 -5.72 -9.49 9.54
N VAL A 40 -5.50 -8.56 8.61
CA VAL A 40 -6.23 -7.28 8.38
C VAL A 40 -5.37 -6.57 7.30
N ILE A 41 -5.77 -6.13 6.09
CA ILE A 41 -6.68 -5.07 5.62
C ILE A 41 -6.74 -5.17 4.06
N TYR A 42 -7.61 -6.03 3.53
CA TYR A 42 -7.97 -6.02 2.10
C TYR A 42 -9.49 -5.89 1.89
N TYR A 43 -10.29 -5.97 2.97
CA TYR A 43 -11.76 -6.03 2.89
C TYR A 43 -12.45 -4.68 2.63
N GLU A 44 -11.89 -3.54 3.05
CA GLU A 44 -12.56 -2.23 2.86
C GLU A 44 -12.49 -1.74 1.41
N SER A 45 -11.50 -2.19 0.63
CA SER A 45 -11.41 -1.91 -0.81
C SER A 45 -12.41 -2.71 -1.64
N GLU A 46 -12.73 -3.94 -1.25
CA GLU A 46 -13.68 -4.75 -2.03
C GLU A 46 -15.14 -4.33 -1.77
N GLN A 47 -15.43 -3.79 -0.58
CA GLN A 47 -16.78 -3.34 -0.21
C GLN A 47 -17.37 -2.31 -1.18
N PHE A 48 -16.53 -1.49 -1.82
CA PHE A 48 -16.97 -0.40 -2.70
C PHE A 48 -16.56 -0.62 -4.16
N GLY A 49 -16.30 -1.87 -4.56
CA GLY A 49 -16.00 -2.23 -5.94
C GLY A 49 -14.54 -2.06 -6.35
N GLY A 50 -13.63 -1.78 -5.41
CA GLY A 50 -12.19 -1.75 -5.66
C GLY A 50 -11.41 -0.80 -4.74
N PRO A 51 -10.07 -0.96 -4.69
CA PRO A 51 -9.22 -0.06 -3.92
C PRO A 51 -9.25 1.36 -4.51
N GLU A 52 -8.81 2.31 -3.68
CA GLU A 52 -8.47 3.66 -4.11
C GLU A 52 -7.40 3.62 -5.22
N ILE A 53 -7.58 4.40 -6.28
CA ILE A 53 -6.69 4.41 -7.43
C ILE A 53 -5.82 5.67 -7.38
N VAL A 54 -4.50 5.49 -7.50
CA VAL A 54 -3.58 6.61 -7.70
C VAL A 54 -3.02 6.57 -9.13
N TYR A 55 -3.48 7.47 -9.98
CA TYR A 55 -2.91 7.62 -11.31
C TYR A 55 -1.52 8.25 -11.26
N VAL A 56 -0.65 7.74 -12.12
CA VAL A 56 0.75 8.14 -12.24
C VAL A 56 1.06 8.80 -13.59
N LYS A 57 0.14 8.73 -14.54
CA LYS A 57 0.20 9.38 -15.86
C LYS A 57 -1.13 10.09 -16.17
N PRO A 58 -1.11 11.18 -16.96
CA PRO A 58 0.07 11.86 -17.49
C PRO A 58 0.84 12.65 -16.41
N VAL A 59 0.19 12.92 -15.28
CA VAL A 59 0.81 13.56 -14.11
C VAL A 59 0.74 12.63 -12.91
N ARG A 60 1.76 12.66 -12.07
CA ARG A 60 1.87 11.74 -10.93
C ARG A 60 1.10 12.26 -9.72
N GLY A 61 0.29 11.38 -9.12
CA GLY A 61 -0.40 11.67 -7.87
C GLY A 61 -1.77 12.29 -8.10
N VAL A 62 -2.62 11.60 -8.87
CA VAL A 62 -4.05 11.88 -8.94
C VAL A 62 -4.79 10.77 -8.22
N LEU A 63 -5.47 11.10 -7.12
CA LEU A 63 -6.19 10.12 -6.31
C LEU A 63 -7.67 10.06 -6.72
N PHE A 64 -8.16 8.85 -6.95
CA PHE A 64 -9.58 8.54 -7.11
C PHE A 64 -10.03 7.59 -6.00
N SER A 65 -11.22 7.85 -5.46
CA SER A 65 -11.78 7.11 -4.33
C SER A 65 -13.06 6.37 -4.69
N HIS A 66 -13.01 5.04 -4.71
CA HIS A 66 -14.21 4.21 -4.82
C HIS A 66 -15.11 4.39 -3.60
N LYS A 67 -14.53 4.44 -2.39
CA LYS A 67 -15.30 4.67 -1.17
C LYS A 67 -16.10 5.96 -1.23
N LYS A 68 -15.51 7.05 -1.75
CA LYS A 68 -16.21 8.33 -1.88
C LYS A 68 -17.36 8.26 -2.88
N HIS A 69 -17.14 7.67 -4.05
CA HIS A 69 -18.14 7.66 -5.12
C HIS A 69 -19.23 6.60 -4.90
N VAL A 70 -18.85 5.37 -4.59
CA VAL A 70 -19.79 4.26 -4.40
C VAL A 70 -20.30 4.24 -2.96
N GLY A 71 -19.41 4.22 -1.98
CA GLY A 71 -19.78 4.03 -0.57
C GLY A 71 -20.50 5.23 0.06
N GLU A 72 -20.00 6.44 -0.17
CA GLU A 72 -20.54 7.66 0.46
C GLU A 72 -21.60 8.36 -0.40
N LEU A 73 -21.41 8.39 -1.72
CA LEU A 73 -22.33 9.07 -2.65
C LEU A 73 -23.36 8.11 -3.29
N GLY A 74 -23.17 6.80 -3.16
CA GLY A 74 -24.15 5.81 -3.63
C GLY A 74 -24.21 5.65 -5.14
N PHE A 75 -23.16 6.02 -5.89
CA PHE A 75 -23.16 5.81 -7.33
C PHE A 75 -23.09 4.31 -7.66
N PRO A 76 -23.99 3.80 -8.52
CA PRO A 76 -23.94 2.41 -8.92
C PRO A 76 -22.74 2.15 -9.84
N CYS A 77 -22.21 0.93 -9.80
CA CYS A 77 -21.00 0.52 -10.53
C CYS A 77 -21.10 0.84 -12.04
N GLU A 78 -22.29 0.65 -12.61
CA GLU A 78 -22.61 0.83 -14.02
C GLU A 78 -22.59 2.29 -14.47
N SER A 79 -22.64 3.24 -13.52
CA SER A 79 -22.47 4.67 -13.85
C SER A 79 -21.07 4.99 -14.33
N CYS A 80 -20.08 4.17 -13.98
CA CYS A 80 -18.69 4.32 -14.39
C CYS A 80 -18.28 3.21 -15.36
N HIS A 81 -18.70 1.98 -15.10
CA HIS A 81 -18.22 0.79 -15.80
C HIS A 81 -19.26 0.17 -16.73
N ASN A 82 -18.94 -0.31 -17.92
CA ASN A 82 -17.65 -0.19 -18.63
C ASN A 82 -17.64 0.99 -19.62
N SER A 83 -18.54 1.97 -19.42
CA SER A 83 -18.71 3.09 -20.35
C SER A 83 -17.63 4.16 -20.21
N LEU A 84 -17.40 4.66 -18.98
CA LEU A 84 -16.43 5.73 -18.73
C LEU A 84 -15.05 5.18 -18.40
N PHE A 85 -15.01 4.05 -17.71
CA PHE A 85 -13.79 3.36 -17.31
C PHE A 85 -13.94 1.86 -17.49
N GLU A 86 -12.88 1.18 -17.92
CA GLU A 86 -12.80 -0.27 -17.85
C GLU A 86 -12.60 -0.71 -16.39
N MET A 87 -13.10 -1.89 -16.01
CA MET A 87 -12.86 -2.52 -14.70
C MET A 87 -11.41 -3.04 -14.55
N GLN A 88 -10.44 -2.25 -14.99
CA GLN A 88 -9.02 -2.51 -14.86
C GLN A 88 -8.33 -1.24 -14.37
N ALA A 89 -7.78 -1.29 -13.16
CA ALA A 89 -7.09 -0.16 -12.57
C ALA A 89 -5.97 0.34 -13.48
N LEU A 90 -5.83 1.67 -13.57
CA LEU A 90 -4.81 2.34 -14.38
C LEU A 90 -4.91 2.11 -15.90
N LYS A 91 -5.96 1.47 -16.41
CA LYS A 91 -6.11 1.27 -17.85
C LYS A 91 -6.28 2.58 -18.62
N SER A 92 -7.09 3.50 -18.09
CA SER A 92 -7.38 4.78 -18.75
C SER A 92 -6.13 5.64 -18.97
N GLN A 93 -5.15 5.60 -18.05
CA GLN A 93 -3.91 6.39 -18.19
C GLN A 93 -2.94 5.86 -19.27
N GLU A 94 -3.25 4.72 -19.90
CA GLU A 94 -2.55 4.27 -21.11
C GLU A 94 -3.06 4.99 -22.36
N ASN A 95 -4.26 5.58 -22.32
CA ASN A 95 -4.84 6.30 -23.43
C ASN A 95 -4.21 7.71 -23.55
N PRO A 96 -3.67 8.11 -24.72
CA PRO A 96 -3.12 9.45 -24.93
C PRO A 96 -4.15 10.59 -24.74
N ASP A 97 -5.45 10.31 -24.81
CA ASP A 97 -6.49 11.30 -24.55
C ASP A 97 -6.87 11.45 -23.06
N PHE A 98 -6.29 10.66 -22.15
CA PHE A 98 -6.52 10.76 -20.70
C PHE A 98 -5.79 11.97 -20.10
N LYS A 99 -6.30 13.16 -20.43
CA LYS A 99 -5.76 14.48 -20.06
C LYS A 99 -6.89 15.47 -19.82
N MET A 100 -6.57 16.60 -19.17
CA MET A 100 -7.57 17.58 -18.74
C MET A 100 -8.45 18.09 -19.89
N GLU A 101 -7.90 18.22 -21.09
CA GLU A 101 -8.66 18.65 -22.27
C GLU A 101 -9.84 17.71 -22.57
N ALA A 102 -9.65 16.40 -22.41
CA ALA A 102 -10.73 15.43 -22.59
C ALA A 102 -11.77 15.51 -21.46
N LEU A 103 -11.34 15.77 -20.22
CA LEU A 103 -12.25 15.99 -19.09
C LEU A 103 -13.14 17.23 -19.35
N TYR A 104 -12.58 18.30 -19.91
CA TYR A 104 -13.36 19.48 -20.28
C TYR A 104 -14.38 19.22 -21.39
N GLN A 105 -14.19 18.14 -22.15
CA GLN A 105 -15.10 17.66 -23.20
C GLN A 105 -16.07 16.58 -22.68
N GLY A 106 -16.17 16.39 -21.36
CA GLY A 106 -17.11 15.46 -20.74
C GLY A 106 -16.65 14.00 -20.72
N LYS A 107 -15.38 13.71 -20.99
CA LYS A 107 -14.82 12.35 -20.87
C LYS A 107 -14.29 12.08 -19.47
N TYR A 108 -14.14 10.80 -19.13
CA TYR A 108 -13.52 10.35 -17.88
C TYR A 108 -14.16 11.00 -16.65
N CYS A 109 -13.35 11.57 -15.75
CA CYS A 109 -13.81 12.30 -14.57
C CYS A 109 -14.74 13.47 -14.95
N GLY A 110 -14.51 14.08 -16.11
CA GLY A 110 -15.25 15.22 -16.62
C GLY A 110 -16.69 14.91 -17.04
N ALA A 111 -17.06 13.64 -17.19
CA ALA A 111 -18.45 13.26 -17.43
C ALA A 111 -19.38 13.75 -16.31
N CYS A 112 -18.89 13.74 -15.06
CA CYS A 112 -19.61 14.24 -13.89
C CYS A 112 -18.99 15.53 -13.33
N HIS A 113 -17.65 15.66 -13.33
CA HIS A 113 -16.95 16.87 -12.89
C HIS A 113 -16.97 17.98 -13.97
N ASN A 114 -18.18 18.36 -14.37
CA ASN A 114 -18.50 19.30 -15.44
C ASN A 114 -19.06 20.65 -14.93
N GLY A 115 -19.21 20.82 -13.61
CA GLY A 115 -19.78 22.02 -13.00
C GLY A 115 -21.30 21.97 -12.79
N GLN A 116 -21.96 20.90 -13.21
CA GLN A 116 -23.40 20.68 -13.03
C GLN A 116 -23.66 19.52 -12.06
N ALA A 117 -23.15 18.32 -12.38
CA ALA A 117 -23.32 17.14 -11.54
C ALA A 117 -22.36 17.12 -10.34
N ALA A 118 -21.14 17.61 -10.54
CA ALA A 118 -20.14 17.83 -9.51
C ALA A 118 -19.33 19.09 -9.83
N PHE A 119 -18.41 19.48 -8.94
CA PHE A 119 -17.51 20.60 -9.19
C PHE A 119 -16.76 20.42 -10.51
N ALA A 120 -16.59 21.49 -11.27
CA ALA A 120 -15.93 21.44 -12.57
C ALA A 120 -14.43 21.10 -12.41
N SER A 121 -13.92 20.22 -13.26
CA SER A 121 -12.54 19.71 -13.22
C SER A 121 -11.46 20.80 -13.34
N ASN A 122 -11.81 22.00 -13.81
CA ASN A 122 -10.92 23.16 -13.92
C ASN A 122 -10.96 24.12 -12.71
N THR A 123 -11.69 23.81 -11.64
CA THR A 123 -11.88 24.74 -10.50
C THR A 123 -11.18 24.31 -9.21
N LYS A 124 -11.03 23.00 -8.96
CA LYS A 124 -10.51 22.46 -7.69
C LYS A 124 -9.39 21.46 -7.90
N CYS A 125 -8.30 21.90 -8.51
CA CYS A 125 -7.18 21.04 -8.95
C CYS A 125 -6.64 20.14 -7.82
N ALA A 126 -6.44 20.71 -6.62
CA ALA A 126 -5.86 20.02 -5.47
C ALA A 126 -6.76 18.94 -4.85
N THR A 127 -8.04 18.86 -5.24
CA THR A 127 -8.95 17.79 -4.78
C THR A 127 -8.54 16.44 -5.33
N CYS A 128 -8.06 16.39 -6.57
CA CYS A 128 -7.61 15.16 -7.21
C CYS A 128 -6.08 15.10 -7.29
N HIS A 129 -5.43 16.21 -7.66
CA HIS A 129 -3.98 16.31 -7.83
C HIS A 129 -3.27 16.54 -6.50
N ILE A 130 -3.03 15.46 -5.77
CA ILE A 130 -2.40 15.49 -4.43
C ILE A 130 -0.88 15.71 -4.48
N GLY A 131 -0.28 15.61 -5.67
CA GLY A 131 1.14 15.82 -5.91
C GLY A 131 2.04 14.86 -5.13
N VAL A 132 3.35 15.12 -5.15
CA VAL A 132 4.35 14.22 -4.53
C VAL A 132 4.19 14.15 -3.00
N LYS A 133 3.87 15.29 -2.36
CA LYS A 133 3.68 15.35 -0.90
C LYS A 133 2.44 14.57 -0.48
N GLY A 134 1.30 14.79 -1.14
CA GLY A 134 0.07 14.08 -0.83
C GLY A 134 0.19 12.59 -1.13
N LEU A 135 0.89 12.20 -2.20
CA LEU A 135 1.18 10.79 -2.47
C LEU A 135 2.03 10.13 -1.37
N LYS A 136 3.09 10.81 -0.91
CA LYS A 136 3.91 10.29 0.20
C LYS A 136 3.08 10.12 1.48
N GLU A 137 2.20 11.08 1.77
CA GLU A 137 1.28 11.02 2.90
C GLU A 137 0.33 9.82 2.77
N TYR A 138 -0.29 9.67 1.61
CA TYR A 138 -1.22 8.58 1.31
C TYR A 138 -0.55 7.21 1.50
N MET A 139 0.64 7.02 0.93
CA MET A 139 1.41 5.78 1.09
C MET A 139 1.80 5.51 2.55
N ARG A 140 2.14 6.54 3.33
CA ARG A 140 2.42 6.37 4.76
C ARG A 140 1.18 5.90 5.52
N LYS A 141 0.01 6.45 5.18
CA LYS A 141 -1.26 6.04 5.81
C LYS A 141 -1.59 4.59 5.52
N LEU A 142 -1.43 4.14 4.27
CA LEU A 142 -1.61 2.73 3.90
C LEU A 142 -0.67 1.83 4.71
N ALA A 143 0.64 2.11 4.71
CA ALA A 143 1.63 1.35 5.46
C ALA A 143 1.40 1.36 7.00
N SER A 144 0.71 2.37 7.52
CA SER A 144 0.33 2.43 8.95
C SER A 144 -0.93 1.63 9.26
N LYS A 145 -1.83 1.48 8.28
CA LYS A 145 -3.05 0.68 8.41
C LYS A 145 -2.72 -0.81 8.34
N GLU A 146 -1.66 -1.19 7.62
CA GLU A 146 -1.18 -2.59 7.50
C GLU A 146 -0.54 -3.13 8.79
N LYS A 147 -0.16 -2.23 9.71
CA LYS A 147 0.50 -2.58 10.97
C LYS A 147 -0.48 -2.72 12.15
N LYS A 148 -1.77 -2.50 11.92
CA LYS A 148 -2.84 -2.59 12.92
C LYS A 148 -3.78 -3.71 12.54
#